data_AF-A0AAD8GQS9-F1
#
_entry.id   AF-A0AAD8GQS9-F1
#
_cell.length_a   1.000
_cell.length_b   1.000
_cell.length_c   1.000
_cell.angle_alpha   90.00
_cell.angle_beta   90.00
_cell.angle_gamma   90.00
#
_symmetry.space_group_name_H-M   'P 1'
#
loop_
_entity.id
_entity.type
_entity.pdbx_description
1 polymer ?
#
loop_
_entity_poly.entity_id
_entity_poly.type
_entity_poly.pdbx_seq_one_letter_code
_entity_poly.pdbx_strand_id
1 'polypeptide(L)'
;MLSRHKDPMFSTLDSTRIIRYFEIIGSQAIAATNSADILDPALMRSGRLDRKIEFPHPTEKARARILQIHSRKMNVHPDVNFEELARSTDDFNEAQLKAVCVEAGMLALRRDATEIIMVLFCLPVLWEFHLSFPDLLAGKAFRIFLAANYGFIKDTKEAAEFQIFLNFVDILVAAIVKFNDF
;
A
#
# COMPACT_ATOMS: atom_id res chain seq x y z
N MET A 1 33.00 16.88 -21.65
CA MET A 1 34.13 16.44 -20.80
C MET A 1 34.04 17.12 -19.44
N LEU A 2 33.24 16.57 -18.52
CA LEU A 2 33.39 16.84 -17.10
C LEU A 2 33.56 15.49 -16.41
N SER A 3 34.78 15.28 -15.92
CA SER A 3 35.25 14.10 -15.24
C SER A 3 34.27 13.70 -14.14
N ARG A 4 33.80 12.45 -14.18
CA ARG A 4 33.21 11.75 -13.03
C ARG A 4 34.32 11.58 -11.99
N HIS A 5 34.70 12.65 -11.29
CA HIS A 5 35.49 12.53 -10.07
C HIS A 5 34.57 11.88 -9.03
N LYS A 6 34.68 10.55 -8.92
CA LYS A 6 34.24 9.83 -7.73
C LYS A 6 35.10 10.35 -6.58
N ASP A 7 34.56 11.28 -5.82
CA ASP A 7 35.13 11.67 -4.54
C ASP A 7 35.26 10.39 -3.67
N PRO A 8 36.44 10.11 -3.09
CA PRO A 8 36.69 8.87 -2.34
C PRO A 8 35.85 8.74 -1.06
N MET A 9 35.14 9.80 -0.64
CA MET A 9 34.15 9.73 0.43
C MET A 9 32.87 8.97 0.03
N PHE A 10 32.58 8.82 -1.27
CA PHE A 10 31.32 8.23 -1.76
C PHE A 10 31.36 6.71 -1.97
N SER A 11 32.55 6.12 -2.18
CA SER A 11 32.66 4.66 -2.25
C SER A 11 32.30 3.96 -0.94
N THR A 12 32.40 4.66 0.18
CA THR A 12 32.05 4.18 1.53
C THR A 12 30.57 4.36 1.86
N LEU A 13 29.84 5.22 1.13
CA LEU A 13 28.39 5.41 1.29
C LEU A 13 27.58 4.36 0.54
N ASP A 14 28.14 3.82 -0.55
CA ASP A 14 27.51 2.78 -1.37
C ASP A 14 27.58 1.38 -0.72
N SER A 15 28.59 1.14 0.12
CA SER A 15 28.80 -0.16 0.79
C SER A 15 27.80 -0.44 1.93
N THR A 16 27.09 0.57 2.43
CA THR A 16 26.12 0.42 3.55
C THR A 16 24.65 0.49 3.13
N ARG A 17 24.30 0.80 1.87
CA ARG A 17 22.89 0.89 1.38
C ARG A 17 21.96 1.80 2.19
N ILE A 18 22.48 2.65 3.08
CA ILE A 18 21.67 3.51 3.97
C ILE A 18 21.00 4.60 3.13
N ILE A 19 21.75 5.25 2.23
CA ILE A 19 21.20 6.20 1.27
C ILE A 19 20.69 5.41 0.05
N ARG A 20 19.38 5.45 -0.18
CA ARG A 20 18.72 4.75 -1.29
C ARG A 20 18.67 5.56 -2.58
N TYR A 21 18.77 6.88 -2.47
CA TYR A 21 18.78 7.78 -3.61
C TYR A 21 19.68 8.97 -3.32
N PHE A 22 20.46 9.39 -4.31
CA PHE A 22 21.34 10.54 -4.24
C PHE A 22 21.46 11.20 -5.62
N GLU A 23 21.20 12.49 -5.70
CA GLU A 23 21.33 13.28 -6.93
C GLU A 23 21.85 14.68 -6.65
N ILE A 24 22.70 15.19 -7.54
CA ILE A 24 23.22 16.56 -7.48
C ILE A 24 22.54 17.38 -8.58
N ILE A 25 21.83 18.42 -8.18
CA ILE A 25 21.13 19.35 -9.07
C ILE A 25 21.81 20.72 -8.94
N GLY A 26 22.72 21.00 -9.88
CA GLY A 26 23.54 22.22 -9.83
C GLY A 26 24.43 22.26 -8.59
N SER A 27 24.15 23.18 -7.66
CA SER A 27 24.86 23.32 -6.38
C SER A 27 24.13 22.66 -5.20
N GLN A 28 23.02 21.97 -5.43
CA GLN A 28 22.23 21.29 -4.40
C GLN A 28 22.42 19.78 -4.49
N ALA A 29 22.51 19.12 -3.34
CA ALA A 29 22.50 17.66 -3.25
C ALA A 29 21.19 17.21 -2.58
N ILE A 30 20.53 16.22 -3.17
CA ILE A 30 19.33 15.58 -2.63
C ILE A 30 19.69 14.14 -2.30
N ALA A 31 19.35 13.70 -1.09
CA ALA A 31 19.54 12.34 -0.62
C ALA A 31 18.24 11.82 0.00
N ALA A 32 17.94 10.53 -0.17
CA ALA A 32 16.82 9.87 0.51
C ALA A 32 17.28 8.60 1.25
N THR A 33 16.75 8.40 2.46
CA THR A 33 17.02 7.27 3.35
C THR A 33 15.73 6.84 4.03
N ASN A 34 15.62 5.56 4.35
CA ASN A 34 14.55 5.04 5.23
C ASN A 34 15.03 4.90 6.68
N SER A 35 16.31 5.16 6.95
CA SER A 35 16.96 5.01 8.25
C SER A 35 17.87 6.20 8.50
N ALA A 36 17.26 7.32 8.89
CA ALA A 36 17.97 8.58 9.18
C ALA A 36 18.82 8.50 10.46
N ASP A 37 18.47 7.58 11.35
CA ASP A 37 19.10 7.29 12.63
C ASP A 37 20.49 6.64 12.52
N ILE A 38 20.73 5.89 11.44
CA ILE A 38 21.99 5.15 11.21
C ILE A 38 23.00 5.99 10.38
N LEU A 39 22.59 7.18 9.91
CA LEU A 39 23.49 8.05 9.15
C LEU A 39 24.61 8.61 10.02
N ASP A 40 25.81 8.63 9.45
CA ASP A 40 26.98 9.23 10.09
C ASP A 40 26.66 10.69 10.48
N PRO A 41 26.74 11.06 11.78
CA PRO A 41 26.52 12.42 12.23
C PRO A 41 27.42 13.45 11.53
N ALA A 42 28.57 13.04 10.97
CA ALA A 42 29.44 13.90 10.18
C ALA A 42 28.76 14.44 8.90
N LEU A 43 27.82 13.70 8.31
CA LEU A 43 27.04 14.16 7.15
C LEU A 43 25.94 15.17 7.52
N MET A 44 25.53 15.15 8.78
CA MET A 44 24.46 16.01 9.32
C MET A 44 25.00 17.35 9.88
N ARG A 45 26.30 17.62 9.75
CA ARG A 45 26.91 18.90 10.12
C ARG A 45 26.64 19.97 9.06
N SER A 46 26.62 21.23 9.49
CA SER A 46 26.36 22.37 8.60
C SER A 46 27.34 22.43 7.42
N GLY A 47 26.83 22.70 6.22
CA GLY A 47 27.58 22.71 4.97
C GLY A 47 27.56 21.37 4.23
N ARG A 48 26.70 20.43 4.63
CA ARG A 48 26.51 19.12 3.99
C ARG A 48 25.01 18.86 3.76
N LEU A 49 24.37 18.04 4.60
CA LEU A 49 22.93 17.81 4.55
C LEU A 49 22.21 18.76 5.52
N ASP A 50 22.05 20.01 5.10
CA ASP A 50 21.55 21.08 5.97
C ASP A 50 20.03 21.03 6.19
N ARG A 51 19.27 20.60 5.17
CA ARG A 51 17.80 20.53 5.23
C ARG A 51 17.34 19.08 5.39
N LYS A 52 16.56 18.85 6.44
CA LYS A 52 15.92 17.55 6.73
C LYS A 52 14.43 17.69 6.46
N ILE A 53 13.92 16.80 5.60
CA ILE A 53 12.50 16.71 5.30
C ILE A 53 12.09 15.29 5.62
N GLU A 54 11.21 15.16 6.62
CA GLU A 54 10.63 13.89 7.01
C GLU A 54 9.30 13.70 6.28
N PHE A 55 9.06 12.48 5.81
CA PHE A 55 7.83 12.10 5.13
C PHE A 55 7.02 11.21 6.08
N PRO A 56 5.97 11.75 6.74
CA PRO A 56 5.12 10.95 7.60
C PRO A 56 4.24 10.00 6.78
N HIS A 57 3.63 9.04 7.48
CA HIS A 57 2.57 8.23 6.88
C HIS A 57 1.42 9.13 6.38
N PRO A 58 0.76 8.74 5.27
CA PRO A 58 -0.34 9.52 4.72
C PRO A 58 -1.54 9.55 5.67
N THR A 59 -2.12 10.74 5.83
CA THR A 59 -3.41 10.92 6.51
C THR A 59 -4.54 10.22 5.74
N GLU A 60 -5.68 9.94 6.37
CA GLU A 60 -6.85 9.33 5.71
C GLU A 60 -7.21 10.04 4.38
N LYS A 61 -7.30 11.38 4.39
CA LYS A 61 -7.56 12.16 3.16
C LYS A 61 -6.47 11.98 2.11
N ALA A 62 -5.21 11.90 2.53
CA ALA A 62 -4.10 11.64 1.61
C ALA A 62 -4.17 10.22 1.03
N ARG A 63 -4.56 9.21 1.82
CA ARG A 63 -4.74 7.83 1.35
C ARG A 63 -5.84 7.73 0.30
N ALA A 64 -7.00 8.36 0.53
CA ALA A 64 -8.07 8.44 -0.47
C ALA A 64 -7.55 9.05 -1.78
N ARG A 65 -6.75 10.12 -1.68
CA ARG A 65 -6.17 10.77 -2.85
C ARG A 65 -5.13 9.90 -3.58
N ILE A 66 -4.29 9.19 -2.85
CA ILE A 66 -3.30 8.24 -3.40
C ILE A 66 -4.01 7.12 -4.15
N LEU A 67 -5.04 6.51 -3.54
CA LEU A 67 -5.87 5.48 -4.18
C LEU A 67 -6.49 6.00 -5.47
N GLN A 68 -7.09 7.20 -5.44
CA GLN A 68 -7.63 7.86 -6.65
C GLN A 68 -6.55 8.05 -7.72
N ILE A 69 -5.34 8.49 -7.37
CA ILE A 69 -4.24 8.70 -8.33
C ILE A 69 -3.84 7.39 -9.00
N HIS A 70 -3.69 6.31 -8.23
CA HIS A 70 -3.30 5.02 -8.77
C HIS A 70 -4.42 4.33 -9.55
N SER A 71 -5.69 4.65 -9.25
CA SER A 71 -6.85 4.11 -9.95
C SER A 71 -7.28 4.91 -11.19
N ARG A 72 -6.77 6.14 -11.40
CA ARG A 72 -7.12 7.02 -12.55
C ARG A 72 -7.01 6.38 -13.94
N LYS A 73 -6.10 5.41 -14.13
CA LYS A 73 -5.89 4.73 -15.42
C LYS A 73 -6.67 3.41 -15.52
N MET A 74 -7.39 3.03 -14.47
CA MET A 74 -8.19 1.81 -14.41
C MET A 74 -9.64 2.15 -14.74
N ASN A 75 -10.37 1.17 -15.28
CA ASN A 75 -11.81 1.32 -15.47
C ASN A 75 -12.52 1.01 -14.14
N VAL A 76 -12.78 2.03 -13.34
CA VAL A 76 -13.38 1.90 -12.00
C VAL A 76 -14.87 2.24 -12.06
N HIS A 77 -15.71 1.43 -11.41
CA HIS A 77 -17.14 1.70 -11.33
C HIS A 77 -17.41 3.02 -10.56
N PRO A 78 -18.38 3.85 -10.96
CA PRO A 78 -18.69 5.13 -10.31
C PRO A 78 -19.01 5.04 -8.81
N ASP A 79 -19.53 3.90 -8.37
CA ASP A 79 -19.92 3.67 -6.96
C ASP A 79 -18.73 3.38 -6.02
N VAL A 80 -17.49 3.36 -6.53
CA VAL A 80 -16.31 3.14 -5.68
C VAL A 80 -16.05 4.37 -4.81
N ASN A 81 -16.17 4.19 -3.49
CA ASN A 81 -15.93 5.20 -2.49
C ASN A 81 -14.48 5.10 -1.95
N PHE A 82 -13.61 6.00 -2.39
CA PHE A 82 -12.20 6.01 -1.98
C PHE A 82 -12.00 6.51 -0.54
N GLU A 83 -12.92 7.31 -0.02
CA GLU A 83 -12.92 7.77 1.36
C GLU A 83 -13.17 6.59 2.33
N GLU A 84 -14.09 5.67 1.99
CA GLU A 84 -14.31 4.45 2.77
C GLU A 84 -13.11 3.49 2.71
N LEU A 85 -12.48 3.34 1.54
CA LEU A 85 -11.24 2.57 1.40
C LEU A 85 -10.11 3.18 2.25
N ALA A 86 -10.04 4.51 2.32
CA ALA A 86 -9.03 5.19 3.12
C ALA A 86 -9.21 4.94 4.62
N ARG A 87 -10.45 4.91 5.13
CA ARG A 87 -10.76 4.52 6.52
C ARG A 87 -10.37 3.08 6.84
N SER A 88 -10.45 2.21 5.83
CA SER A 88 -10.13 0.78 5.98
C SER A 88 -8.64 0.47 5.79
N THR A 89 -7.80 1.48 5.54
CA THR A 89 -6.37 1.31 5.23
C THR A 89 -5.49 2.11 6.20
N ASP A 90 -5.85 2.12 7.48
CA ASP A 90 -5.05 2.78 8.50
C ASP A 90 -3.61 2.29 8.51
N ASP A 91 -2.69 3.23 8.73
CA ASP A 91 -1.23 3.06 8.68
C ASP A 91 -0.62 2.62 7.34
N PHE A 92 -1.42 2.43 6.30
CA PHE A 92 -0.89 2.05 4.99
C PHE A 92 -0.01 3.16 4.41
N ASN A 93 1.18 2.78 3.94
CA ASN A 93 2.03 3.66 3.14
C ASN A 93 1.60 3.69 1.66
N GLU A 94 2.18 4.60 0.87
CA GLU A 94 1.86 4.74 -0.56
C GLU A 94 2.07 3.43 -1.34
N ALA A 95 3.14 2.69 -1.03
CA ALA A 95 3.45 1.44 -1.72
C ALA A 95 2.38 0.36 -1.49
N GLN A 96 1.87 0.26 -0.26
CA GLN A 96 0.76 -0.66 0.08
C GLN A 96 -0.54 -0.24 -0.61
N LEU A 97 -0.89 1.04 -0.61
CA LEU A 97 -2.09 1.54 -1.32
C LEU A 97 -2.00 1.28 -2.83
N LYS A 98 -0.82 1.47 -3.41
CA LYS A 98 -0.56 1.12 -4.82
C LYS A 98 -0.74 -0.37 -5.06
N ALA A 99 -0.24 -1.23 -4.16
CA ALA A 99 -0.40 -2.68 -4.26
C ALA A 99 -1.88 -3.08 -4.22
N VAL A 100 -2.69 -2.46 -3.36
CA VAL A 100 -4.15 -2.66 -3.33
C VAL A 100 -4.78 -2.37 -4.69
N CYS A 101 -4.45 -1.24 -5.33
CA CYS A 101 -4.98 -0.92 -6.66
C CYS A 101 -4.55 -1.93 -7.73
N VAL A 102 -3.30 -2.38 -7.70
CA VAL A 102 -2.77 -3.37 -8.66
C VAL A 102 -3.50 -4.70 -8.50
N GLU A 103 -3.61 -5.21 -7.29
CA GLU A 103 -4.31 -6.47 -7.01
C GLU A 103 -5.80 -6.38 -7.35
N ALA A 104 -6.47 -5.26 -7.06
CA ALA A 104 -7.87 -5.03 -7.46
C ALA A 104 -8.05 -5.15 -8.98
N GLY A 105 -7.14 -4.55 -9.76
CA GLY A 105 -7.12 -4.68 -11.22
C GLY A 105 -6.86 -6.11 -11.69
N MET A 106 -5.91 -6.82 -11.06
CA MET A 106 -5.63 -8.23 -11.37
C MET A 106 -6.83 -9.13 -11.06
N LEU A 107 -7.56 -8.88 -9.97
CA LEU A 107 -8.77 -9.62 -9.62
C LEU A 107 -9.91 -9.36 -10.62
N ALA A 108 -10.07 -8.13 -11.11
CA ALA A 108 -11.03 -7.82 -12.16
C ALA A 108 -10.71 -8.61 -13.45
N LEU A 109 -9.43 -8.62 -13.86
CA LEU A 109 -8.97 -9.37 -15.03
C LEU A 109 -9.20 -10.89 -14.87
N ARG A 110 -8.92 -11.46 -13.70
CA ARG A 110 -9.16 -12.90 -13.44
C ARG A 110 -10.64 -13.29 -13.50
N ARG A 111 -11.55 -12.31 -13.36
CA ARG A 111 -13.00 -12.50 -13.40
C ARG A 111 -13.61 -12.16 -14.76
N ASP A 112 -12.78 -11.84 -15.75
CA ASP A 112 -13.22 -11.30 -17.04
C ASP A 112 -14.14 -10.07 -16.89
N ALA A 113 -13.96 -9.29 -15.81
CA ALA A 113 -14.73 -8.09 -15.55
C ALA A 113 -14.15 -6.91 -16.35
N THR A 114 -15.03 -6.10 -16.93
CA THR A 114 -14.64 -4.88 -17.68
C THR A 114 -14.33 -3.71 -16.76
N GLU A 115 -14.82 -3.72 -15.53
CA GLU A 115 -14.70 -2.65 -14.56
C GLU A 115 -14.35 -3.17 -13.16
N ILE A 116 -13.71 -2.31 -12.37
CA ILE A 116 -13.33 -2.60 -10.98
C ILE A 116 -14.40 -2.04 -10.05
N ILE A 117 -15.10 -2.93 -9.35
CA ILE A 117 -16.09 -2.59 -8.32
C ILE A 117 -15.46 -2.54 -6.92
N MET A 118 -16.15 -1.91 -5.96
CA MET A 118 -15.66 -1.67 -4.59
C MET A 118 -15.10 -2.93 -3.91
N VAL A 119 -15.81 -4.05 -4.04
CA VAL A 119 -15.41 -5.34 -3.43
C VAL A 119 -14.01 -5.79 -3.88
N LEU A 120 -13.61 -5.48 -5.12
CA LEU A 120 -12.28 -5.86 -5.63
C LEU A 120 -11.16 -5.05 -5.00
N PHE A 121 -11.44 -3.83 -4.50
CA PHE A 121 -10.48 -3.06 -3.69
C PHE A 121 -10.44 -3.53 -2.23
N CYS A 122 -11.56 -4.02 -1.68
CA CYS A 122 -11.61 -4.52 -0.31
C CYS A 122 -10.83 -5.82 -0.12
N LEU A 123 -10.80 -6.69 -1.15
CA LEU A 123 -10.14 -8.01 -1.08
C LEU A 123 -8.63 -7.92 -0.75
N PRO A 124 -7.80 -7.10 -1.45
CA PRO A 124 -6.39 -6.92 -1.10
C PRO A 124 -6.17 -6.28 0.28
N VAL A 125 -7.07 -5.38 0.70
CA VAL A 125 -7.00 -4.75 2.03
C VAL A 125 -7.18 -5.80 3.13
N LEU A 126 -8.17 -6.69 2.99
CA LEU A 126 -8.40 -7.79 3.93
C LEU A 126 -7.23 -8.78 3.98
N TRP A 127 -6.52 -8.99 2.87
CA TRP A 127 -5.32 -9.83 2.82
C TRP A 127 -4.17 -9.25 3.66
N GLU A 128 -3.91 -7.94 3.54
CA GLU A 128 -2.90 -7.25 4.36
C GLU A 128 -3.24 -7.29 5.86
N PHE A 129 -4.53 -7.17 6.21
CA PHE A 129 -5.01 -7.35 7.58
C PHE A 129 -4.78 -8.79 8.10
N HIS A 130 -4.98 -9.81 7.27
CA HIS A 130 -4.72 -11.20 7.65
C HIS A 130 -3.25 -11.47 7.96
N LEU A 131 -2.33 -10.86 7.21
CA LEU A 131 -0.90 -10.97 7.50
C LEU A 131 -0.52 -10.33 8.85
N SER A 132 -1.25 -9.29 9.25
CA SER A 132 -1.01 -8.57 10.51
C SER A 132 -1.71 -9.20 11.72
N PHE A 133 -2.85 -9.88 11.51
CA PHE A 133 -3.66 -10.51 12.56
C PHE A 133 -4.08 -11.94 12.17
N PRO A 134 -3.14 -12.89 12.10
CA PRO A 134 -3.43 -14.26 11.67
C PRO A 134 -4.44 -14.97 12.58
N ASP A 135 -4.41 -14.68 13.88
CA ASP A 135 -5.27 -15.32 14.88
C ASP A 135 -6.74 -14.88 14.80
N LEU A 136 -7.00 -13.63 14.39
CA LEU A 136 -8.35 -13.07 14.29
C LEU A 136 -9.11 -13.57 13.06
N LEU A 137 -8.38 -13.96 12.02
CA LEU A 137 -8.90 -14.35 10.71
C LEU A 137 -8.62 -15.84 10.39
N ALA A 138 -8.22 -16.65 11.37
CA ALA A 138 -7.86 -18.07 11.23
C ALA A 138 -9.02 -19.02 10.87
N GLY A 139 -10.24 -18.51 10.68
CA GLY A 139 -11.43 -19.32 10.37
C GLY A 139 -11.37 -19.98 8.99
N LYS A 140 -11.84 -21.23 8.89
CA LYS A 140 -12.02 -21.95 7.60
C LYS A 140 -12.74 -21.11 6.54
N ALA A 141 -13.71 -20.30 6.95
CA ALA A 141 -14.48 -19.42 6.08
C ALA A 141 -13.62 -18.38 5.33
N PHE A 142 -12.60 -17.80 5.98
CA PHE A 142 -11.71 -16.82 5.34
C PHE A 142 -10.82 -17.46 4.27
N ARG A 143 -10.36 -18.70 4.51
CA ARG A 143 -9.58 -19.47 3.54
C ARG A 143 -10.40 -19.91 2.33
N ILE A 144 -11.65 -20.31 2.55
CA ILE A 144 -12.60 -20.65 1.47
C ILE A 144 -12.92 -19.39 0.64
N PHE A 145 -13.12 -18.24 1.29
CA PHE A 145 -13.33 -16.97 0.61
C PHE A 145 -12.14 -16.55 -0.27
N LEU A 146 -10.91 -16.67 0.22
CA LEU A 146 -9.71 -16.44 -0.58
C LEU A 146 -9.60 -17.44 -1.74
N ALA A 147 -9.83 -18.73 -1.50
CA ALA A 147 -9.80 -19.74 -2.56
C ALA A 147 -10.87 -19.51 -3.64
N ALA A 148 -12.08 -19.11 -3.26
CA ALA A 148 -13.17 -18.77 -4.18
C ALA A 148 -12.85 -17.52 -5.01
N ASN A 149 -12.25 -16.49 -4.41
CA ASN A 149 -11.93 -15.23 -5.11
C ASN A 149 -10.65 -15.28 -5.97
N TYR A 150 -9.72 -16.18 -5.66
CA TYR A 150 -8.49 -16.40 -6.45
C TYR A 150 -8.64 -17.54 -7.48
N GLY A 151 -9.85 -18.06 -7.70
CA GLY A 151 -10.17 -18.98 -8.80
C GLY A 151 -9.91 -20.46 -8.54
N PHE A 152 -9.81 -20.90 -7.28
CA PHE A 152 -9.61 -22.30 -6.91
C PHE A 152 -10.90 -23.12 -6.75
N ILE A 153 -12.07 -22.48 -6.69
CA ILE A 153 -13.36 -23.15 -6.50
C ILE A 153 -14.26 -22.88 -7.70
N LYS A 154 -14.64 -23.95 -8.41
CA LYS A 154 -15.46 -23.90 -9.64
C LYS A 154 -16.92 -24.32 -9.44
N ASP A 155 -17.33 -24.67 -8.22
CA ASP A 155 -18.63 -25.31 -7.97
C ASP A 155 -19.67 -24.33 -7.42
N THR A 156 -20.83 -24.27 -8.08
CA THR A 156 -21.86 -23.21 -7.93
C THR A 156 -22.71 -23.34 -6.67
N LYS A 157 -22.56 -24.42 -5.89
CA LYS A 157 -23.26 -24.60 -4.60
C LYS A 157 -22.62 -23.83 -3.43
N GLU A 158 -21.33 -23.50 -3.49
CA GLU A 158 -20.65 -22.68 -2.45
C GLU A 158 -20.94 -21.16 -2.59
N ALA A 159 -21.55 -20.73 -3.70
CA ALA A 159 -21.95 -19.34 -3.90
C ALA A 159 -23.03 -18.87 -2.90
N ALA A 160 -23.84 -19.78 -2.35
CA ALA A 160 -24.80 -19.44 -1.30
C ALA A 160 -24.12 -19.14 0.05
N GLU A 161 -22.98 -19.77 0.34
CA GLU A 161 -22.13 -19.44 1.50
C GLU A 161 -21.40 -18.10 1.28
N PHE A 162 -21.15 -17.73 0.02
CA PHE A 162 -20.57 -16.43 -0.36
C PHE A 162 -21.49 -15.25 -0.01
N GLN A 163 -22.82 -15.40 -0.08
CA GLN A 163 -23.77 -14.36 0.33
C GLN A 163 -23.80 -14.17 1.85
N ILE A 164 -23.64 -15.25 2.62
CA ILE A 164 -23.47 -15.21 4.07
C ILE A 164 -22.15 -14.54 4.43
N PHE A 165 -21.10 -14.76 3.63
CA PHE A 165 -19.80 -14.12 3.82
C PHE A 165 -19.79 -12.65 3.39
N LEU A 166 -20.54 -12.24 2.36
CA LEU A 166 -20.76 -10.82 2.04
C LEU A 166 -21.45 -10.11 3.21
N ASN A 167 -22.48 -10.73 3.80
CA ASN A 167 -23.09 -10.21 5.03
C ASN A 167 -22.08 -10.17 6.19
N PHE A 168 -21.15 -11.13 6.27
CA PHE A 168 -20.09 -11.14 7.28
C PHE A 168 -19.01 -10.08 7.03
N VAL A 169 -18.66 -9.81 5.78
CA VAL A 169 -17.75 -8.72 5.38
C VAL A 169 -18.43 -7.38 5.60
N ASP A 170 -19.72 -7.24 5.33
CA ASP A 170 -20.50 -6.05 5.67
C ASP A 170 -20.52 -5.83 7.19
N ILE A 171 -20.67 -6.91 7.98
CA ILE A 171 -20.56 -6.86 9.45
C ILE A 171 -19.12 -6.53 9.89
N LEU A 172 -18.09 -7.06 9.23
CA LEU A 172 -16.69 -6.83 9.57
C LEU A 172 -16.26 -5.40 9.20
N VAL A 173 -16.67 -4.89 8.04
CA VAL A 173 -16.49 -3.50 7.61
C VAL A 173 -17.25 -2.59 8.56
N ALA A 174 -18.50 -2.91 8.91
CA ALA A 174 -19.26 -2.15 9.90
C ALA A 174 -18.62 -2.21 11.30
N ALA A 175 -17.98 -3.33 11.67
CA ALA A 175 -17.27 -3.48 12.94
C ALA A 175 -15.95 -2.72 12.96
N ILE A 176 -15.18 -2.73 11.87
CA ILE A 176 -13.92 -1.97 11.69
C ILE A 176 -14.21 -0.47 11.69
N VAL A 177 -15.23 -0.04 10.95
CA VAL A 177 -15.69 1.37 10.96
C VAL A 177 -16.13 1.80 12.36
N LYS A 178 -16.90 0.97 13.08
CA LYS A 178 -17.31 1.28 14.47
C LYS A 178 -16.19 1.22 15.50
N PHE A 179 -15.14 0.42 15.28
CA PHE A 179 -13.99 0.35 16.20
C PHE A 179 -13.09 1.59 16.10
N ASN A 180 -13.07 2.27 14.94
CA ASN A 180 -12.28 3.48 14.71
C ASN A 180 -13.01 4.80 15.05
N ASP A 181 -14.29 4.74 15.42
CA ASP A 181 -15.08 5.89 15.90
C ASP A 181 -15.01 6.09 17.44
N PHE A 182 -14.10 5.38 18.14
CA PHE A 182 -13.85 5.50 19.60
C PHE A 182 -12.45 6.02 19.94
#